data_AF-A0A5B1LXB0-F1
#
_entry.id   AF-A0A5B1LXB0-F1
#
_cell.length_a   1.000
_cell.length_b   1.000
_cell.length_c   1.000
_cell.angle_alpha   90.00
_cell.angle_beta   90.00
_cell.angle_gamma   90.00
#
_symmetry.space_group_name_H-M   'P 1'
#
loop_
_entity.id
_entity.type
_entity.pdbx_description
1 polymer ?
#
loop_
_entity_poly.entity_id
_entity_poly.type
_entity_poly.pdbx_seq_one_letter_code
_entity_poly.pdbx_strand_id
1 'polypeptide(L)'
;MTALADLLHSGPVEEVAPRLLGAVLRHGPVAVRLTEVEAYDGANDPGSHAFRGRTGRNWVMFGPAGHLYCYLSHGIHTCANVSVGPEGTASGVLMRAGEVVEGREVARAFRPGVADRDLARGPGRLCRALGIRLDHNGTDLTTGEVTLTPGPPPGPIASGPRTGLRLAAERPWRFWVVGDETVSPYRRHARGEGV
;
A
#
# COMPACT_ATOMS: atom_id res chain seq x y z
N MET A 1 16.73 -14.87 2.23
CA MET A 1 15.73 -13.81 1.97
C MET A 1 15.03 -14.15 0.67
N THR A 2 13.70 -14.15 0.64
CA THR A 2 12.92 -14.39 -0.59
C THR A 2 13.03 -13.17 -1.50
N ALA A 3 13.24 -13.35 -2.80
CA ALA A 3 13.23 -12.24 -3.74
C ALA A 3 11.83 -11.62 -3.84
N LEU A 4 11.74 -10.31 -4.09
CA LEU A 4 10.44 -9.64 -4.23
C LEU A 4 9.60 -10.29 -5.34
N ALA A 5 10.22 -10.60 -6.48
CA ALA A 5 9.54 -11.23 -7.61
C ALA A 5 8.88 -12.57 -7.21
N ASP A 6 9.59 -13.45 -6.52
CA ASP A 6 9.05 -14.74 -6.07
C ASP A 6 7.86 -14.54 -5.13
N LEU A 7 7.96 -13.57 -4.21
CA LEU A 7 6.89 -13.25 -3.28
C LEU A 7 5.62 -12.79 -3.99
N LEU A 8 5.75 -11.89 -4.97
CA LEU A 8 4.61 -11.30 -5.68
C LEU A 8 3.91 -12.28 -6.65
N HIS A 9 4.53 -13.43 -6.93
CA HIS A 9 3.92 -14.51 -7.74
C HIS A 9 3.53 -15.74 -6.91
N SER A 10 3.69 -15.69 -5.58
CA SER A 10 3.57 -16.88 -4.74
C SER A 10 2.13 -17.32 -4.41
N GLY A 11 1.11 -16.59 -4.87
CA GLY A 11 -0.29 -16.96 -4.66
C GLY A 11 -1.28 -15.81 -4.83
N PRO A 12 -2.52 -16.00 -4.37
CA PRO A 12 -3.56 -14.97 -4.33
C PRO A 12 -3.14 -13.73 -3.53
N VAL A 13 -3.66 -12.56 -3.91
CA VAL A 13 -3.21 -11.27 -3.35
C VAL A 13 -3.46 -11.14 -1.85
N GLU A 14 -4.51 -11.77 -1.33
CA GLU A 14 -4.84 -11.82 0.10
C GLU A 14 -3.87 -12.67 0.93
N GLU A 15 -3.14 -13.60 0.29
CA GLU A 15 -2.07 -14.38 0.92
C GLU A 15 -0.71 -13.68 0.78
N VAL A 16 -0.50 -12.97 -0.33
CA VAL A 16 0.72 -12.18 -0.59
C VAL A 16 0.77 -10.93 0.30
N ALA A 17 -0.35 -10.22 0.46
CA ALA A 17 -0.41 -8.96 1.21
C ALA A 17 0.21 -9.03 2.62
N PRO A 18 -0.20 -9.94 3.53
CA PRO A 18 0.38 -9.98 4.89
C PRO A 18 1.89 -10.27 4.89
N ARG A 19 2.42 -10.92 3.86
CA ARG A 19 3.85 -11.23 3.73
C ARG A 19 4.69 -10.02 3.30
N LEU A 20 4.06 -8.92 2.88
CA LEU A 20 4.72 -7.62 2.66
C LEU A 20 4.86 -6.80 3.95
N LEU A 21 4.22 -7.20 5.06
CA LEU A 21 4.48 -6.56 6.34
C LEU A 21 5.95 -6.80 6.74
N GLY A 22 6.62 -5.74 7.21
CA GLY A 22 8.06 -5.75 7.46
C GLY A 22 8.92 -5.39 6.24
N ALA A 23 8.38 -5.41 5.02
CA ALA A 23 9.10 -4.92 3.83
C ALA A 23 9.41 -3.43 3.95
N VAL A 24 10.48 -2.98 3.29
CA VAL A 24 10.94 -1.59 3.31
C VAL A 24 10.70 -0.95 1.96
N LEU A 25 9.83 0.07 1.94
CA LEU A 25 9.61 0.95 0.80
C LEU A 25 10.53 2.15 0.91
N ARG A 26 11.30 2.46 -0.13
CA ARG A 26 12.27 3.57 -0.14
C ARG A 26 12.06 4.47 -1.33
N HIS A 27 12.23 5.77 -1.12
CA HIS A 27 12.34 6.77 -2.17
C HIS A 27 13.30 7.87 -1.71
N GLY A 28 14.37 8.09 -2.48
CA GLY A 28 15.47 8.96 -2.09
C GLY A 28 16.04 8.58 -0.70
N PRO A 29 16.22 9.53 0.23
CA PRO A 29 16.81 9.25 1.55
C PRO A 29 15.82 8.64 2.55
N VAL A 30 14.52 8.55 2.23
CA VAL A 30 13.51 8.10 3.18
C VAL A 30 13.19 6.63 2.94
N ALA A 31 13.16 5.86 4.03
CA ALA A 31 12.74 4.46 4.01
C ALA A 31 11.65 4.22 5.07
N VAL A 32 10.60 3.51 4.67
CA VAL A 32 9.46 3.16 5.51
C VAL A 32 9.31 1.65 5.58
N ARG A 33 9.39 1.09 6.78
CA ARG A 33 9.06 -0.30 7.06
C ARG A 33 7.55 -0.44 7.15
N LEU A 34 6.95 -1.26 6.28
CA LEU A 34 5.49 -1.44 6.23
C LEU A 34 4.98 -2.15 7.48
N THR A 35 3.94 -1.57 8.09
CA THR A 35 3.26 -2.11 9.27
C THR A 35 1.78 -2.38 9.01
N GLU A 36 1.29 -1.95 7.85
CA GLU A 36 -0.10 -2.07 7.47
C GLU A 36 -0.30 -2.05 5.95
N VAL A 37 -1.10 -2.98 5.44
CA VAL A 37 -1.39 -3.13 4.00
C VAL A 37 -2.85 -3.55 3.75
N GLU A 38 -3.34 -3.36 2.52
CA GLU A 38 -4.66 -3.86 2.08
C GLU A 38 -4.57 -4.56 0.72
N ALA A 39 -5.27 -5.68 0.56
CA ALA A 39 -5.32 -6.46 -0.68
C ALA A 39 -6.51 -6.05 -1.56
N TYR A 40 -6.28 -6.08 -2.88
CA TYR A 40 -7.27 -5.78 -3.93
C TYR A 40 -7.16 -6.77 -5.09
N ASP A 41 -8.18 -7.61 -5.25
CA ASP A 41 -8.22 -8.72 -6.22
C ASP A 41 -8.97 -8.36 -7.52
N GLY A 42 -8.60 -7.21 -8.10
CA GLY A 42 -9.06 -6.82 -9.44
C GLY A 42 -10.56 -7.00 -9.73
N ALA A 43 -10.85 -7.83 -10.73
CA ALA A 43 -12.21 -8.10 -11.21
C ALA A 43 -13.09 -8.85 -10.19
N ASN A 44 -12.49 -9.57 -9.24
CA ASN A 44 -13.22 -10.32 -8.21
C ASN A 44 -13.54 -9.46 -6.97
N ASP A 45 -13.12 -8.21 -6.95
CA ASP A 45 -13.20 -7.32 -5.81
C ASP A 45 -13.93 -6.01 -6.16
N PRO A 46 -15.21 -5.87 -5.75
CA PRO A 46 -15.96 -4.62 -5.90
C PRO A 46 -15.31 -3.37 -5.30
N GLY A 47 -14.36 -3.55 -4.38
CA GLY A 47 -13.56 -2.47 -3.79
C GLY A 47 -12.35 -2.04 -4.63
N SER A 48 -11.98 -2.81 -5.66
CA SER A 48 -10.80 -2.57 -6.48
C SER A 48 -11.05 -1.54 -7.58
N HIS A 49 -10.01 -0.76 -7.91
CA HIS A 49 -10.02 0.11 -9.08
C HIS A 49 -10.10 -0.65 -10.40
N ALA A 50 -9.82 -1.96 -10.41
CA ALA A 50 -9.89 -2.80 -11.59
C ALA A 50 -11.17 -3.65 -11.66
N PHE A 51 -12.13 -3.46 -10.75
CA PHE A 51 -13.39 -4.21 -10.74
C PHE A 51 -14.16 -4.14 -12.07
N ARG A 52 -14.12 -2.97 -12.73
CA ARG A 52 -14.77 -2.73 -14.03
C ARG A 52 -13.80 -2.85 -15.22
N GLY A 53 -12.68 -3.53 -15.03
CA GLY A 53 -11.66 -3.73 -16.05
C GLY A 53 -10.63 -2.60 -16.17
N ARG A 54 -9.84 -2.69 -17.24
CA ARG A 54 -8.69 -1.81 -17.49
C ARG A 54 -9.14 -0.43 -17.98
N THR A 55 -8.48 0.59 -17.46
CA THR A 55 -8.62 2.00 -17.85
C THR A 55 -7.23 2.61 -18.00
N GLY A 56 -7.15 3.82 -18.55
CA GLY A 56 -5.89 4.58 -18.59
C GLY A 56 -5.34 4.92 -17.20
N ARG A 57 -6.13 4.83 -16.13
CA ARG A 57 -5.69 5.14 -14.77
C ARG A 57 -5.08 3.95 -14.05
N ASN A 58 -5.64 2.76 -14.21
CA ASN A 58 -5.28 1.57 -13.44
C ASN A 58 -4.41 0.58 -14.22
N TRP A 59 -3.87 0.97 -15.38
CA TRP A 59 -3.15 0.08 -16.30
C TRP A 59 -1.99 -0.66 -15.62
N VAL A 60 -1.33 -0.04 -14.65
CA VAL A 60 -0.22 -0.64 -13.88
C VAL A 60 -0.66 -1.92 -13.18
N MET A 61 -1.89 -1.97 -12.67
CA MET A 61 -2.40 -3.18 -12.01
C MET A 61 -2.46 -4.38 -12.97
N PHE A 62 -2.60 -4.15 -14.28
CA PHE A 62 -2.64 -5.20 -15.30
C PHE A 62 -1.27 -5.50 -15.92
N GLY A 63 -0.22 -4.77 -15.53
CA GLY A 63 1.14 -4.98 -16.01
C GLY A 63 1.86 -6.08 -15.22
N PRO A 64 3.18 -6.20 -15.39
CA PRO A 64 4.00 -7.10 -14.60
C PRO A 64 3.89 -6.81 -13.09
N ALA A 65 4.03 -7.83 -12.25
CA ALA A 65 4.14 -7.66 -10.81
C ALA A 65 5.33 -6.75 -10.43
N GLY A 66 5.26 -6.14 -9.24
CA GLY A 66 6.34 -5.32 -8.71
C GLY A 66 6.37 -3.89 -9.23
N HIS A 67 5.31 -3.43 -9.89
CA HIS A 67 5.22 -2.05 -10.39
C HIS A 67 4.35 -1.19 -9.45
N LEU A 68 4.77 0.06 -9.27
CA LEU A 68 4.14 1.03 -8.39
C LEU A 68 2.88 1.61 -9.04
N TYR A 69 1.70 1.30 -8.50
CA TYR A 69 0.44 1.93 -8.92
C TYR A 69 0.09 3.10 -8.00
N CYS A 70 0.26 4.32 -8.51
CA CYS A 70 -0.08 5.57 -7.83
C CYS A 70 -1.40 6.17 -8.33
N TYR A 71 -2.20 6.69 -7.40
CA TYR A 71 -3.45 7.38 -7.72
C TYR A 71 -3.82 8.42 -6.66
N LEU A 72 -4.62 9.42 -7.04
CA LEU A 72 -5.21 10.35 -6.07
C LEU A 72 -6.47 9.78 -5.40
N SER A 73 -6.40 9.56 -4.10
CA SER A 73 -7.56 9.28 -3.25
C SER A 73 -8.33 10.55 -2.95
N HIS A 74 -9.64 10.55 -3.23
CA HIS A 74 -10.54 11.70 -3.14
C HIS A 74 -10.01 12.97 -3.84
N GLY A 75 -9.15 12.83 -4.85
CA GLY A 75 -8.53 13.95 -5.58
C GLY A 75 -7.42 14.70 -4.82
N ILE A 76 -7.07 14.30 -3.60
CA ILE A 76 -6.19 15.09 -2.73
C ILE A 76 -4.88 14.37 -2.42
N HIS A 77 -4.94 13.08 -2.06
CA HIS A 77 -3.78 12.36 -1.53
C HIS A 77 -3.31 11.28 -2.50
N THR A 78 -2.03 11.30 -2.88
CA THR A 78 -1.41 10.17 -3.57
C THR A 78 -1.41 8.95 -2.64
N CYS A 79 -1.95 7.84 -3.12
CA CYS A 79 -1.81 6.52 -2.52
C CYS A 79 -1.01 5.63 -3.49
N ALA A 80 -0.34 4.62 -2.94
CA ALA A 80 0.56 3.76 -3.69
C ALA A 80 0.29 2.27 -3.41
N ASN A 81 0.22 1.47 -4.47
CA ASN A 81 0.13 0.02 -4.40
C ASN A 81 1.31 -0.61 -5.12
N VAL A 82 1.61 -1.86 -4.82
CA VAL A 82 2.42 -2.73 -5.67
C VAL A 82 1.52 -3.69 -6.46
N SER A 83 1.77 -3.86 -7.75
CA SER A 83 1.11 -4.89 -8.57
C SER A 83 1.54 -6.30 -8.16
N VAL A 84 0.60 -7.23 -8.15
CA VAL A 84 0.79 -8.62 -7.71
C VAL A 84 0.26 -9.56 -8.80
N GLY A 85 0.85 -10.75 -8.92
CA GLY A 85 0.37 -11.79 -9.82
C GLY A 85 0.76 -11.61 -11.29
N PRO A 86 0.21 -12.45 -12.18
CA PRO A 86 0.60 -12.50 -13.59
C PRO A 86 0.12 -11.27 -14.37
N GLU A 87 0.90 -10.86 -15.36
CA GLU A 87 0.51 -9.82 -16.32
C GLU A 87 -0.84 -10.15 -16.97
N GLY A 88 -1.65 -9.12 -17.18
CA GLY A 88 -3.00 -9.22 -17.72
C GLY A 88 -4.09 -9.44 -16.68
N THR A 89 -3.75 -9.88 -15.46
CA THR A 89 -4.71 -10.05 -14.35
C THR A 89 -4.45 -9.00 -13.27
N ALA A 90 -5.40 -8.11 -13.07
CA ALA A 90 -5.24 -7.04 -12.10
C ALA A 90 -5.29 -7.54 -10.66
N SER A 91 -4.20 -7.35 -9.93
CA SER A 91 -4.23 -7.43 -8.47
C SER A 91 -3.16 -6.52 -7.86
N GLY A 92 -3.36 -6.12 -6.61
CA GLY A 92 -2.37 -5.26 -5.97
C GLY A 92 -2.56 -5.11 -4.47
N VAL A 93 -1.50 -4.63 -3.83
CA VAL A 93 -1.45 -4.39 -2.40
C VAL A 93 -1.23 -2.91 -2.13
N LEU A 94 -2.21 -2.26 -1.50
CA LEU A 94 -2.07 -0.89 -1.00
C LEU A 94 -1.09 -0.89 0.18
N MET A 95 -0.05 -0.08 0.06
CA MET A 95 0.90 0.16 1.15
C MET A 95 0.33 1.26 2.04
N ARG A 96 -0.26 0.86 3.17
CA ARG A 96 -1.17 1.72 3.93
C ARG A 96 -0.48 2.50 5.04
N ALA A 97 0.42 1.89 5.80
CA ALA A 97 1.18 2.59 6.83
C ALA A 97 2.51 1.90 7.15
N GLY A 98 3.38 2.63 7.85
CA GLY A 98 4.67 2.13 8.26
C GLY A 98 5.45 3.05 9.19
N GLU A 99 6.59 2.54 9.65
CA GLU A 99 7.57 3.26 10.45
C GLU A 99 8.65 3.86 9.55
N VAL A 100 8.96 5.14 9.71
CA VAL A 100 10.13 5.76 9.05
C VAL A 100 11.40 5.27 9.76
N VAL A 101 12.14 4.38 9.10
CA VAL A 101 13.37 3.77 9.63
C VAL A 101 14.63 4.51 9.21
N GLU A 102 14.58 5.25 8.09
CA GLU A 102 15.68 6.11 7.62
C GLU A 102 15.13 7.40 7.03
N GLY A 103 15.93 8.48 7.05
CA GLY A 103 15.54 9.78 6.48
C GLY A 103 14.50 10.54 7.29
N ARG A 104 14.42 10.31 8.62
CA ARG A 104 13.40 10.92 9.51
C ARG A 104 13.31 12.44 9.39
N GLU A 105 14.44 13.15 9.33
CA GLU A 105 14.44 14.61 9.20
C GLU A 105 13.83 15.08 7.86
N VAL A 106 14.09 14.35 6.77
CA VAL A 106 13.47 14.63 5.47
C VAL A 106 11.96 14.35 5.51
N ALA A 107 11.55 13.25 6.13
CA ALA A 107 10.13 12.94 6.32
C ALA A 107 9.40 14.00 7.17
N ARG A 108 10.05 14.53 8.22
CA ARG A 108 9.54 15.64 9.04
C ARG A 108 9.43 16.94 8.25
N ALA A 109 10.37 17.23 7.36
CA ALA A 109 10.28 18.39 6.48
C ALA A 109 9.04 18.32 5.57
N PHE A 110 8.69 17.13 5.07
CA PHE A 110 7.43 16.95 4.33
C PHE A 110 6.19 17.01 5.22
N ARG A 111 6.31 16.73 6.52
CA ARG A 111 5.21 16.68 7.50
C ARG A 111 5.59 17.40 8.81
N PRO A 112 5.66 18.73 8.83
CA PRO A 112 6.09 19.47 10.01
C PRO A 112 5.09 19.34 11.16
N GLY A 113 5.61 19.29 12.40
CA GLY A 113 4.80 19.35 13.62
C GLY A 113 4.04 18.07 13.98
N VAL A 114 4.35 16.93 13.36
CA VAL A 114 3.77 15.63 13.73
C VAL A 114 4.79 14.75 14.44
N ALA A 115 4.33 13.90 15.35
CA ALA A 115 5.18 12.90 15.99
C ALA A 115 5.70 11.88 14.96
N ASP A 116 6.88 11.31 15.22
CA ASP A 116 7.54 10.37 14.30
C ASP A 116 6.65 9.18 13.92
N ARG A 117 5.96 8.60 14.91
CA ARG A 117 5.00 7.50 14.69
C ARG A 117 3.86 7.85 13.74
N ASP A 118 3.54 9.14 13.62
CA ASP A 118 2.44 9.62 12.79
C ASP A 118 2.90 10.02 11.38
N LEU A 119 4.21 10.03 11.07
CA LEU A 119 4.77 10.46 9.77
C LEU A 119 4.23 9.66 8.58
N ALA A 120 4.16 8.34 8.69
CA ALA A 120 3.67 7.45 7.63
C ALA A 120 2.41 6.67 8.04
N ARG A 121 1.68 7.15 9.05
CA ARG A 121 0.48 6.52 9.62
C ARG A 121 -0.79 6.76 8.80
N GLY A 122 -0.85 6.17 7.61
CA GLY A 122 -1.98 6.19 6.68
C GLY A 122 -1.53 6.34 5.21
N PRO A 123 -2.34 5.97 4.21
CA PRO A 123 -1.83 5.70 2.85
C PRO A 123 -1.31 6.97 2.15
N GLY A 124 -2.04 8.08 2.26
CA GLY A 124 -1.59 9.38 1.77
C GLY A 124 -0.41 9.97 2.56
N ARG A 125 -0.34 9.62 3.85
CA ARG A 125 0.73 10.08 4.76
C ARG A 125 2.04 9.36 4.46
N LEU A 126 1.97 8.04 4.21
CA LEU A 126 3.09 7.23 3.76
C LEU A 126 3.70 7.79 2.48
N CYS A 127 2.88 8.05 1.45
CA CYS A 127 3.38 8.64 0.20
C CYS A 127 4.00 10.03 0.44
N ARG A 128 3.36 10.88 1.26
CA ARG A 128 3.90 12.20 1.59
C ARG A 128 5.22 12.13 2.35
N ALA A 129 5.37 11.24 3.33
CA ALA A 129 6.61 11.06 4.08
C ALA A 129 7.76 10.59 3.19
N LEU A 130 7.48 9.73 2.22
CA LEU A 130 8.45 9.26 1.22
C LEU A 130 8.68 10.26 0.08
N GLY A 131 7.85 11.29 -0.06
CA GLY A 131 7.88 12.17 -1.23
C GLY A 131 7.39 11.49 -2.53
N ILE A 132 6.60 10.43 -2.42
CA ILE A 132 5.99 9.75 -3.58
C ILE A 132 4.87 10.61 -4.17
N ARG A 133 4.97 10.88 -5.47
CA ARG A 133 4.05 11.70 -6.25
C ARG A 133 3.37 10.85 -7.34
N LEU A 134 2.38 11.44 -8.02
CA LEU A 134 1.60 10.73 -9.04
C LEU A 134 2.44 10.33 -10.26
N ASP A 135 3.51 11.06 -10.56
CA ASP A 135 4.41 10.80 -11.68
C ASP A 135 5.39 9.64 -11.47
N HIS A 136 5.45 9.07 -10.26
CA HIS A 136 6.14 7.78 -10.03
C HIS A 136 5.25 6.57 -10.40
N ASN A 137 4.06 6.79 -10.97
CA ASN A 137 3.18 5.70 -11.38
C ASN A 137 3.83 4.87 -12.51
N GLY A 138 3.94 3.56 -12.30
CA GLY A 138 4.57 2.62 -13.22
C GLY A 138 6.04 2.33 -12.91
N THR A 139 6.62 2.92 -11.87
CA THR A 139 8.00 2.61 -11.45
C THR A 139 8.15 1.14 -11.07
N ASP A 140 9.18 0.47 -11.61
CA ASP A 140 9.61 -0.86 -11.17
C ASP A 140 10.20 -0.78 -9.76
N LEU A 141 9.57 -1.46 -8.78
CA LEU A 141 9.98 -1.45 -7.38
C LEU A 141 11.24 -2.27 -7.07
N THR A 142 11.81 -2.93 -8.07
CA THR A 142 13.05 -3.69 -7.93
C THR A 142 14.28 -2.87 -8.32
N THR A 143 14.14 -1.97 -9.30
CA THR A 143 15.28 -1.26 -9.92
C THR A 143 15.08 0.24 -10.08
N GLY A 144 13.85 0.75 -9.93
CA GLY A 144 13.51 2.14 -10.16
C GLY A 144 13.86 3.08 -8.99
N GLU A 145 13.40 4.33 -9.10
CA GLU A 145 13.64 5.37 -8.10
C GLU A 145 12.93 5.12 -6.76
N VAL A 146 11.82 4.37 -6.80
CA VAL A 146 11.12 3.83 -5.64
C VAL A 146 11.40 2.35 -5.59
N THR A 147 11.88 1.84 -4.46
CA THR A 147 12.18 0.40 -4.30
C THR A 147 11.43 -0.22 -3.14
N LEU A 148 11.07 -1.49 -3.26
CA LEU A 148 10.44 -2.30 -2.21
C LEU A 148 11.31 -3.53 -1.95
N THR A 149 11.84 -3.65 -0.73
CA THR A 149 12.69 -4.78 -0.35
C THR A 149 11.99 -5.63 0.71
N PRO A 150 11.80 -6.95 0.49
CA PRO A 150 11.27 -7.84 1.51
C PRO A 150 12.11 -7.78 2.80
N GLY A 151 11.43 -7.70 3.94
CA GLY A 151 12.05 -7.66 5.26
C GLY A 151 11.82 -8.95 6.04
N PRO A 152 12.36 -9.06 7.26
CA PRO A 152 12.03 -10.15 8.16
C PRO A 152 10.52 -10.12 8.49
N PRO A 153 9.88 -11.29 8.70
CA PRO A 153 8.50 -11.33 9.17
C PRO A 153 8.36 -10.50 10.46
N PRO A 154 7.30 -9.69 10.58
CA PRO A 154 7.07 -8.91 11.78
C PRO A 154 6.57 -9.80 12.93
N GLY A 155 6.19 -9.16 14.05
CA GLY A 155 5.42 -9.81 15.11
C GLY A 155 4.02 -10.27 14.64
N PRO A 156 3.13 -10.63 15.59
CA PRO A 156 1.80 -11.14 15.25
C PRO A 156 1.04 -10.23 14.28
N ILE A 157 0.41 -10.83 13.27
CA ILE A 157 -0.39 -10.13 12.25
C ILE A 157 -1.86 -10.33 12.55
N ALA A 158 -2.64 -9.26 12.49
CA ALA A 158 -4.10 -9.31 12.52
C ALA A 158 -4.69 -8.94 11.16
N SER A 159 -5.93 -9.37 10.91
CA SER A 159 -6.68 -9.06 9.70
C SER A 159 -8.08 -8.53 10.01
N GLY A 160 -8.67 -7.81 9.05
CA GLY A 160 -9.97 -7.18 9.23
C GLY A 160 -10.44 -6.35 8.04
N PRO A 161 -11.57 -5.64 8.17
CA PRO A 161 -12.15 -4.86 7.09
C PRO A 161 -11.22 -3.74 6.62
N ARG A 162 -11.25 -3.48 5.31
CA ARG A 162 -10.50 -2.38 4.67
C ARG A 162 -11.04 -1.02 5.08
N THR A 163 -10.14 -0.05 5.17
CA THR A 163 -10.46 1.29 5.68
C THR A 163 -11.11 2.15 4.61
N GLY A 164 -12.22 2.81 4.95
CA GLY A 164 -12.87 3.80 4.06
C GLY A 164 -13.50 3.18 2.80
N LEU A 165 -13.69 1.86 2.75
CA LEU A 165 -14.21 1.18 1.58
C LEU A 165 -15.75 1.09 1.61
N ARG A 166 -16.40 1.40 0.48
CA ARG A 166 -17.86 1.36 0.33
C ARG A 166 -18.41 -0.03 0.01
N LEU A 167 -17.72 -0.75 -0.88
CA LEU A 167 -18.15 -2.06 -1.41
C LEU A 167 -17.19 -3.15 -0.94
N ALA A 168 -17.71 -4.36 -0.67
CA ALA A 168 -16.91 -5.50 -0.19
C ALA A 168 -16.03 -5.14 1.03
N ALA A 169 -16.55 -4.30 1.91
CA ALA A 169 -15.84 -3.76 3.07
C ALA A 169 -15.68 -4.81 4.17
N GLU A 170 -16.54 -5.82 4.19
CA GLU A 170 -16.54 -6.94 5.13
C GLU A 170 -15.40 -7.93 4.91
N ARG A 171 -14.78 -7.95 3.73
CA ARG A 171 -13.65 -8.85 3.43
C ARG A 171 -12.47 -8.51 4.36
N PRO A 172 -11.86 -9.50 5.06
CA PRO A 172 -10.78 -9.29 6.02
C PRO A 172 -9.43 -9.08 5.32
N TRP A 173 -9.38 -8.18 4.35
CA TRP A 173 -8.27 -7.97 3.43
C TRP A 173 -7.41 -6.76 3.79
N ARG A 174 -7.57 -6.23 4.99
CA ARG A 174 -6.58 -5.34 5.62
C ARG A 174 -5.77 -6.16 6.60
N PHE A 175 -4.45 -5.98 6.59
CA PHE A 175 -3.50 -6.70 7.44
C PHE A 175 -2.60 -5.70 8.16
N TRP A 176 -2.31 -5.94 9.44
CA TRP A 176 -1.45 -5.07 10.23
C TRP A 176 -0.69 -5.81 11.33
N VAL A 177 0.43 -5.24 11.75
CA VAL A 177 1.23 -5.72 12.88
C VAL A 177 0.54 -5.36 14.20
N VAL A 178 0.25 -6.35 15.04
CA VAL A 178 -0.44 -6.17 16.32
C VAL A 178 0.42 -5.33 17.27
N GLY A 179 -0.17 -4.27 17.83
CA GLY A 179 0.46 -3.39 18.83
C GLY A 179 1.45 -2.36 18.26
N ASP A 180 1.72 -2.36 16.95
CA ASP A 180 2.61 -1.38 16.34
C ASP A 180 1.93 0.00 16.27
N GLU A 181 2.57 1.02 16.85
CA GLU A 181 1.99 2.36 17.00
C GLU A 181 1.84 3.12 15.67
N THR A 182 2.50 2.65 14.62
CA THR A 182 2.44 3.24 13.27
C THR A 182 1.26 2.71 12.44
N VAL A 183 0.55 1.69 12.93
CA VAL A 183 -0.70 1.20 12.33
C VAL A 183 -1.76 2.29 12.42
N SER A 184 -2.31 2.66 11.27
CA SER A 184 -3.21 3.79 11.19
C SER A 184 -4.63 3.44 11.69
N PRO A 185 -5.39 4.42 12.21
CA PRO A 185 -6.69 4.14 12.80
C PRO A 185 -7.65 3.56 11.76
N TYR A 186 -8.48 2.62 12.19
CA TYR A 186 -9.58 2.13 11.36
C TYR A 186 -10.63 3.20 11.19
N ARG A 187 -11.15 3.35 9.96
CA ARG A 187 -12.29 4.21 9.66
C ARG A 187 -13.25 3.45 8.77
N ARG A 188 -14.49 3.28 9.21
CA ARG A 188 -15.57 2.78 8.37
C ARG A 188 -15.91 3.85 7.33
N HIS A 189 -16.27 3.46 6.11
CA HIS A 189 -16.84 4.40 5.14
C HIS A 189 -18.10 5.04 5.75
N ALA A 190 -18.17 6.38 5.76
CA ALA A 190 -19.35 7.07 6.22
C ALA A 190 -20.54 6.64 5.34
N ARG A 191 -21.55 5.98 5.91
CA ARG A 191 -22.83 5.88 5.19
C ARG A 191 -23.28 7.32 5.04
N GLY A 192 -23.40 7.81 3.80
CA GLY A 192 -24.22 8.99 3.59
C GLY A 192 -25.59 8.64 4.18
N GLU A 193 -26.08 9.45 5.10
CA GLU A 193 -27.49 9.40 5.44
C GLU A 193 -28.26 9.55 4.12
N GLY A 194 -29.25 8.69 3.92
CA GLY A 194 -29.87 8.46 2.63
C GLY A 194 -30.40 9.74 1.98
N VAL A 195 -30.34 9.75 0.66
CA VAL A 195 -31.31 10.42 -0.20
C VAL A 195 -31.73 9.40 -1.25
#